data_AF-A0A222SML6-F1
#
_entry.id   AF-A0A222SML6-F1
#
_cell.length_a   1.000
_cell.length_b   1.000
_cell.length_c   1.000
_cell.angle_alpha   90.00
_cell.angle_beta   90.00
_cell.angle_gamma   90.00
#
_symmetry.space_group_name_H-M   'P 1'
#
loop_
_entity.id
_entity.type
_entity.pdbx_description
1 polymer ?
#
loop_
_entity_poly.entity_id
_entity_poly.type
_entity_poly.pdbx_seq_one_letter_code
_entity_poly.pdbx_strand_id
1 'polypeptide(L)'
;MTTTASPKWPLPSTPPTHDPVLFARAMRDMRLTWRARGVLAELATGYDPGQEPTINELTSLSRIERQAAEGREAFRRAVSELRSLGYLKPDVSTASGVGERLVVDFAPAAHAHLIPDPHGALMDGS
;
A
#
# COMPACT_ATOMS: atom_id res chain seq x y z
N MET A 1 -5.20 -14.41 30.25
CA MET A 1 -6.23 -13.99 29.28
C MET A 1 -5.64 -12.89 28.43
N THR A 2 -5.14 -13.23 27.25
CA THR A 2 -4.48 -12.27 26.34
C THR A 2 -5.56 -11.62 25.49
N THR A 3 -5.96 -10.40 25.84
CA THR A 3 -6.84 -9.58 25.00
C THR A 3 -6.06 -9.19 23.76
N THR A 4 -6.21 -9.97 22.68
CA THR A 4 -5.80 -9.55 21.35
C THR A 4 -6.59 -8.29 21.05
N ALA A 5 -5.92 -7.13 21.05
CA ALA A 5 -6.54 -5.87 20.67
C ALA A 5 -7.08 -6.06 19.26
N SER A 6 -8.42 -6.07 19.11
CA SER A 6 -9.05 -6.11 17.81
C SER A 6 -8.45 -5.01 16.94
N PRO A 7 -8.17 -5.27 15.65
CA PRO A 7 -7.77 -4.20 14.74
C PRO A 7 -8.79 -3.08 14.86
N LYS A 8 -8.32 -1.84 15.01
CA LYS A 8 -9.20 -0.67 15.21
C LYS A 8 -10.20 -0.49 14.07
N TRP A 9 -9.95 -1.15 12.92
CA TRP A 9 -10.81 -1.13 11.75
C TRP A 9 -11.50 -2.46 11.52
N PRO A 10 -12.75 -2.43 11.01
CA PRO A 10 -13.41 -3.63 10.53
C PRO A 10 -12.50 -4.26 9.47
N LEU A 11 -12.22 -5.56 9.64
CA LEU A 11 -11.58 -6.31 8.59
C LEU A 11 -12.52 -6.29 7.37
N PRO A 12 -12.03 -5.95 6.17
CA PRO A 12 -12.87 -5.93 5.00
C PRO A 12 -13.51 -7.30 4.77
N SER A 13 -14.82 -7.28 4.54
CA SER A 13 -15.63 -8.47 4.26
C SER A 13 -15.49 -8.97 2.82
N THR A 14 -14.96 -8.13 1.94
CA THR A 14 -14.79 -8.42 0.51
C THR A 14 -13.31 -8.64 0.18
N PRO A 15 -12.98 -9.68 -0.61
CA PRO A 15 -11.62 -9.89 -1.06
C PRO A 15 -11.18 -8.71 -1.95
N PRO A 16 -9.91 -8.30 -1.89
CA PRO A 16 -9.42 -7.21 -2.72
C PRO A 16 -9.65 -7.47 -4.21
N THR A 17 -10.14 -6.47 -4.94
CA THR A 17 -10.43 -6.59 -6.39
C THR A 17 -9.17 -6.48 -7.27
N HIS A 18 -7.98 -6.44 -6.69
CA HIS A 18 -6.73 -6.26 -7.44
C HIS A 18 -6.17 -7.59 -7.94
N ASP A 19 -5.39 -7.54 -9.03
CA ASP A 19 -4.67 -8.71 -9.54
C ASP A 19 -3.63 -9.19 -8.50
N PRO A 20 -3.75 -10.42 -7.98
CA PRO A 20 -2.86 -10.94 -6.94
C PRO A 20 -1.40 -11.07 -7.42
N VAL A 21 -1.17 -11.27 -8.73
CA VAL A 21 0.18 -11.34 -9.31
C VAL A 21 0.83 -9.97 -9.30
N LEU A 22 0.09 -8.93 -9.70
CA LEU A 22 0.60 -7.56 -9.68
C LEU A 22 0.81 -7.06 -8.25
N PHE A 23 -0.08 -7.40 -7.32
CA PHE A 23 0.14 -7.14 -5.90
C PHE A 23 1.43 -7.80 -5.39
N ALA A 24 1.61 -9.10 -5.65
CA ALA A 24 2.80 -9.82 -5.22
C ALA A 24 4.10 -9.30 -5.86
N ARG A 25 4.03 -8.74 -7.09
CA ARG A 25 5.15 -8.03 -7.73
C ARG A 25 5.42 -6.68 -7.07
N ALA A 26 4.39 -5.89 -6.77
CA ALA A 26 4.53 -4.61 -6.07
C ALA A 26 5.19 -4.80 -4.70
N MET A 27 4.82 -5.84 -3.96
CA MET A 27 5.43 -6.17 -2.67
C MET A 27 6.90 -6.58 -2.75
N ARG A 28 7.39 -6.92 -3.96
CA ARG A 28 8.80 -7.26 -4.23
C ARG A 28 9.54 -6.18 -5.00
N ASP A 29 8.90 -5.05 -5.32
CA ASP A 29 9.53 -3.96 -6.04
C ASP A 29 10.61 -3.30 -5.17
N MET A 30 11.85 -3.40 -5.60
CA MET A 30 13.04 -2.85 -4.93
C MET A 30 13.13 -1.34 -5.02
N ARG A 31 12.34 -0.71 -5.91
CA ARG A 31 12.20 0.76 -5.94
C ARG A 31 11.43 1.26 -4.72
N LEU A 32 10.62 0.41 -4.09
CA LEU A 32 9.85 0.77 -2.92
C LEU A 32 10.65 0.59 -1.63
N THR A 33 10.52 1.54 -0.71
CA THR A 33 10.95 1.38 0.67
C THR A 33 10.03 0.39 1.40
N TRP A 34 10.54 -0.20 2.49
CA TRP A 34 9.73 -1.09 3.32
C TRP A 34 8.51 -0.39 3.90
N ARG A 35 8.61 0.93 4.18
CA ARG A 35 7.50 1.76 4.66
C ARG A 35 6.44 1.94 3.58
N ALA A 36 6.84 2.29 2.35
CA ALA A 36 5.92 2.41 1.22
C ALA A 36 5.19 1.09 0.94
N ARG A 37 5.88 -0.05 1.01
CA ARG A 37 5.25 -1.37 0.91
C ARG A 37 4.20 -1.63 1.99
N GLY A 38 4.49 -1.27 3.25
CA GLY A 38 3.52 -1.40 4.35
C GLY A 38 2.26 -0.57 4.11
N VAL A 39 2.42 0.70 3.72
CA VAL A 39 1.28 1.59 3.39
C VAL A 39 0.49 1.05 2.21
N LEU A 40 1.16 0.55 1.16
CA LEU A 40 0.51 -0.04 -0.01
C LEU A 40 -0.29 -1.29 0.35
N ALA A 41 0.24 -2.16 1.22
CA ALA A 41 -0.47 -3.36 1.67
C ALA A 41 -1.74 -3.03 2.44
N GLU A 42 -1.68 -2.07 3.37
CA GLU A 42 -2.86 -1.60 4.11
C GLU A 42 -3.90 -1.00 3.16
N LEU A 43 -3.47 -0.21 2.17
CA LEU A 43 -4.37 0.37 1.17
C LEU A 43 -4.95 -0.65 0.19
N ALA A 44 -4.24 -1.74 -0.06
CA ALA A 44 -4.66 -2.81 -0.94
C ALA A 44 -5.72 -3.71 -0.30
N THR A 45 -5.91 -3.63 1.02
CA THR A 45 -6.97 -4.36 1.72
C THR A 45 -8.32 -3.93 1.14
N GLY A 46 -9.13 -4.88 0.70
CA GLY A 46 -10.36 -4.65 -0.08
C GLY A 46 -11.48 -4.00 0.72
N TYR A 47 -11.35 -2.72 1.07
CA TYR A 47 -12.39 -1.98 1.76
C TYR A 47 -13.63 -1.82 0.88
N ASP A 48 -14.81 -1.97 1.48
CA ASP A 48 -16.06 -1.65 0.80
C ASP A 48 -16.10 -0.15 0.48
N PRO A 49 -16.78 0.27 -0.62
CA PRO A 49 -16.90 1.68 -0.98
C PRO A 49 -17.43 2.52 0.19
N GLY A 50 -16.68 3.54 0.60
CA GLY A 50 -16.98 4.38 1.77
C GLY A 50 -16.35 3.92 3.09
N GLN A 51 -15.69 2.75 3.11
CA GLN A 51 -14.81 2.31 4.20
C GLN A 51 -13.32 2.46 3.85
N GLU A 52 -12.99 2.90 2.63
CA GLU A 52 -11.59 3.09 2.25
C GLU A 52 -10.99 4.21 3.12
N PRO A 53 -9.87 3.95 3.81
CA PRO A 53 -9.28 4.94 4.67
C PRO A 53 -8.75 6.09 3.82
N THR A 54 -9.24 7.29 4.07
CA THR A 54 -8.73 8.51 3.45
C THR A 54 -7.27 8.72 3.87
N ILE A 55 -6.51 9.48 3.08
CA ILE A 55 -5.13 9.87 3.45
C ILE A 55 -5.09 10.53 4.84
N ASN A 56 -6.14 11.29 5.18
CA ASN A 56 -6.28 11.94 6.48
C ASN A 56 -6.50 10.93 7.63
N GLU A 57 -7.20 9.83 7.38
CA GLU A 57 -7.39 8.76 8.37
C GLU A 57 -6.11 7.93 8.53
N LEU A 58 -5.40 7.64 7.44
CA LEU A 58 -4.11 6.93 7.49
C LEU A 58 -3.03 7.74 8.21
N THR A 59 -2.95 9.05 7.96
CA THR A 59 -2.08 9.96 8.72
C THR A 59 -2.50 10.12 10.18
N SER A 60 -3.76 9.86 10.51
CA SER A 60 -4.26 9.85 11.89
C SER A 60 -3.94 8.55 12.63
N LEU A 61 -3.75 7.43 11.93
CA LEU A 61 -3.28 6.17 12.53
C LEU A 61 -1.84 6.27 13.04
N SER A 62 -0.97 6.99 12.34
CA SER A 62 0.40 7.28 12.81
C SER A 62 0.44 8.12 14.09
N ARG A 63 -0.71 8.60 14.58
CA ARG A 63 -0.88 9.33 15.85
C ARG A 63 -0.97 8.39 17.05
N ILE A 64 -1.35 7.12 16.83
CA ILE A 64 -1.60 6.12 17.89
C ILE A 64 -0.33 5.31 18.19
N GLU A 65 0.59 5.17 17.24
CA GLU A 65 1.87 4.50 17.43
C GLU A 65 3.01 5.51 17.71
N ARG A 66 3.72 5.29 18.82
CA ARG A 66 4.73 6.18 19.44
C ARG A 66 5.82 6.67 18.47
N GLN A 67 5.67 7.90 17.97
CA GLN A 67 6.66 8.99 17.81
C GLN A 67 6.08 9.98 16.78
N ALA A 68 5.23 10.88 17.29
CA ALA A 68 4.21 11.55 16.51
C ALA A 68 4.71 12.41 15.33
N ALA A 69 5.96 12.89 15.34
CA ALA A 69 6.50 13.69 14.23
C ALA A 69 7.19 12.82 13.17
N GLU A 70 8.04 11.88 13.59
CA GLU A 70 8.79 11.00 12.69
C GLU A 70 7.86 10.03 11.95
N GLY A 71 6.85 9.48 12.64
CA GLY A 71 5.85 8.62 12.01
C GLY A 71 5.04 9.33 10.91
N ARG A 72 4.68 10.60 11.13
CA ARG A 72 3.96 11.41 10.12
C ARG A 72 4.83 11.73 8.91
N GLU A 73 6.09 12.09 9.15
CA GLU A 73 7.02 12.41 8.08
C GLU A 73 7.40 11.17 7.27
N ALA A 74 7.65 10.04 7.93
CA ALA A 74 7.87 8.76 7.28
C ALA A 74 6.65 8.32 6.45
N PHE A 75 5.44 8.52 6.97
CA PHE A 75 4.21 8.24 6.23
C PHE A 75 4.05 9.16 5.01
N ARG A 76 4.27 10.47 5.15
CA ARG A 76 4.20 11.42 4.03
C ARG A 76 5.21 11.06 2.93
N ARG A 77 6.42 10.66 3.31
CA ARG A 77 7.45 10.19 2.37
C ARG A 77 7.01 8.92 1.66
N ALA A 78 6.47 7.94 2.39
CA ALA A 78 5.93 6.71 1.81
C ALA A 78 4.80 6.99 0.80
N VAL A 79 3.85 7.88 1.12
CA VAL A 79 2.78 8.27 0.19
C VAL A 79 3.34 9.00 -1.03
N SER A 80 4.30 9.90 -0.83
CA SER A 80 4.94 10.64 -1.93
C SER A 80 5.70 9.71 -2.87
N GLU A 81 6.37 8.71 -2.32
CA GLU A 81 7.08 7.65 -3.06
C GLU A 81 6.10 6.77 -3.86
N LEU A 82 5.00 6.34 -3.25
CA LEU A 82 3.97 5.58 -3.95
C LEU A 82 3.34 6.39 -5.09
N ARG A 83 3.12 7.70 -4.91
CA ARG A 83 2.65 8.60 -5.98
C ARG A 83 3.68 8.76 -7.09
N SER A 84 4.96 8.95 -6.77
CA SER A 84 6.01 9.15 -7.77
C SER A 84 6.24 7.91 -8.63
N LEU A 85 6.07 6.71 -8.06
CA LEU A 85 6.13 5.44 -8.76
C LEU A 85 4.80 5.01 -9.41
N GLY A 86 3.73 5.81 -9.22
CA GLY A 86 2.42 5.59 -9.84
C GLY A 86 1.54 4.55 -9.15
N TYR A 87 1.94 4.04 -7.99
CA TYR A 87 1.15 3.09 -7.19
C TYR A 87 -0.08 3.73 -6.52
N LEU A 88 -0.09 5.07 -6.43
CA LEU A 88 -1.25 5.86 -6.01
C LEU A 88 -1.59 6.88 -7.09
N LYS A 89 -2.86 6.88 -7.51
CA LYS A 89 -3.40 7.84 -8.48
C LYS A 89 -4.58 8.61 -7.88
N PRO A 90 -4.79 9.87 -8.30
CA PRO A 90 -6.02 10.59 -7.98
C PRO A 90 -7.25 9.81 -8.43
N ASP A 91 -8.25 9.72 -7.57
CA ASP A 91 -9.57 9.28 -7.94
C ASP A 91 -10.20 10.35 -8.85
N VAL A 92 -10.53 9.94 -10.07
CA VAL A 92 -11.17 10.78 -11.09
C VAL A 92 -12.51 11.37 -10.63
N SER A 93 -13.13 10.78 -9.61
CA SER A 93 -14.38 11.26 -9.01
C SER A 93 -14.19 12.40 -8.00
N THR A 94 -12.95 12.78 -7.65
CA THR A 94 -12.68 13.81 -6.63
C THR A 94 -11.98 15.03 -7.22
N ALA A 95 -12.37 16.22 -6.76
CA ALA A 95 -11.72 17.47 -7.14
C ALA A 95 -10.28 17.48 -6.61
N SER A 96 -9.32 17.79 -7.49
CA SER A 96 -7.90 17.82 -7.13
C SER A 96 -7.61 18.91 -6.10
N GLY A 97 -6.92 18.57 -5.00
CA GLY A 97 -6.64 19.48 -3.88
C GLY A 97 -6.79 18.85 -2.49
N VAL A 98 -7.20 19.65 -1.50
CA VAL A 98 -7.39 19.23 -0.11
C VAL A 98 -8.66 18.38 -0.02
N GLY A 99 -8.54 17.08 -0.25
CA GLY A 99 -9.66 16.15 -0.36
C GLY A 99 -9.53 15.12 -1.49
N GLU A 100 -8.44 15.18 -2.27
CA GLU A 100 -8.12 14.20 -3.31
C GLU A 100 -8.07 12.79 -2.71
N ARG A 101 -9.03 11.95 -3.12
CA ARG A 101 -9.01 10.53 -2.80
C ARG A 101 -7.95 9.89 -3.68
N LEU A 102 -7.10 9.06 -3.10
CA LEU A 102 -6.11 8.29 -3.85
C LEU A 102 -6.59 6.85 -3.96
N VAL A 103 -6.54 6.31 -5.18
CA VAL A 103 -6.80 4.91 -5.47
C VAL A 103 -5.48 4.18 -5.73
N VAL A 104 -5.43 2.93 -5.29
CA VAL A 104 -4.28 2.05 -5.56
C VAL A 104 -4.31 1.62 -7.02
N ASP A 105 -3.18 1.73 -7.69
CA ASP A 105 -2.97 1.20 -9.04
C ASP A 105 -1.74 0.29 -9.04
N PHE A 106 -1.93 -0.98 -9.41
CA PHE A 106 -0.84 -1.96 -9.50
C PHE A 106 -0.22 -2.07 -10.90
N ALA A 107 -0.69 -1.32 -11.90
CA ALA A 107 -0.09 -1.31 -13.23
C ALA A 107 1.43 -1.06 -13.24
N PRO A 108 2.01 -0.18 -12.40
CA PRO A 108 3.47 0.01 -12.33
C PRO A 108 4.25 -1.23 -11.90
N ALA A 109 3.59 -2.20 -11.23
CA ALA A 109 4.20 -3.46 -10.81
C ALA A 109 4.58 -4.37 -11.99
N ALA A 110 4.02 -4.13 -13.18
CA ALA A 110 4.41 -4.81 -14.41
C ALA A 110 5.90 -4.59 -14.74
N HIS A 111 6.46 -3.46 -14.31
CA HIS A 111 7.85 -3.07 -14.48
C HIS A 111 8.60 -2.96 -13.14
N ALA A 112 8.16 -3.71 -12.12
CA ALA A 112 8.81 -3.72 -10.82
C ALA A 112 10.28 -4.16 -10.95
N HIS A 113 11.17 -3.50 -10.21
CA HIS A 113 12.55 -3.97 -10.10
C HIS A 113 12.57 -5.09 -9.06
N LEU A 114 12.54 -6.34 -9.52
CA LEU A 114 12.52 -7.50 -8.65
C LEU A 114 13.94 -7.93 -8.30
N ILE A 115 14.13 -8.46 -7.09
CA ILE A 115 15.33 -9.25 -6.79
C ILE A 115 15.29 -10.47 -7.74
N PRO A 116 16.37 -10.79 -8.46
CA PRO A 116 16.46 -12.00 -9.26
C PRO A 116 16.11 -13.20 -8.38
N ASP A 117 15.22 -14.08 -8.85
CA ASP A 117 14.88 -15.29 -8.12
C ASP A 117 16.13 -16.18 -8.05
N PRO A 118 16.75 -16.37 -6.86
CA PRO A 118 17.93 -17.21 -6.74
C PRO A 118 17.62 -18.69 -7.02
N HIS A 119 16.35 -19.09 -7.07
CA HIS A 119 15.90 -20.47 -7.30
C HIS A 119 15.36 -20.73 -8.71
N GLY A 120 15.18 -19.69 -9.54
CA GLY A 120 14.60 -19.80 -10.89
C GLY A 120 15.59 -20.18 -11.99
N ALA A 121 16.90 -20.16 -11.71
CA ALA A 121 17.96 -20.35 -12.72
C ALA A 121 18.45 -21.80 -12.90
N LEU A 122 17.73 -22.79 -12.35
CA LEU A 122 18.22 -24.17 -12.24
C LEU A 122 17.29 -25.20 -12.90
N MET A 123 16.72 -24.90 -14.07
CA MET A 123 16.15 -25.91 -14.96
C MET A 123 16.21 -25.43 -16.42
N ASP A 124 17.40 -25.42 -17.01
CA ASP A 124 17.58 -25.62 -18.45
C ASP A 124 18.90 -26.38 -18.63
N GLY A 125 18.79 -27.70 -18.70
CA GLY A 125 19.94 -28.60 -18.64
C GLY A 125 19.63 -29.99 -19.17
N SER A 126 19.54 -30.06 -20.50
CA SER A 126 19.67 -31.25 -21.39
C SER A 126 18.49 -32.20 -21.52
#